data_AF-A0A3P7T8J8-F1
#
_entry.id   AF-A0A3P7T8J8-F1
#
_cell.length_a   1.000
_cell.length_b   1.000
_cell.length_c   1.000
_cell.angle_alpha   90.00
_cell.angle_beta   90.00
_cell.angle_gamma   90.00
#
_symmetry.space_group_name_H-M   'P 1'
#
loop_
_entity.id
_entity.type
_entity.pdbx_description
1 polymer ?
#
loop_
_entity_poly.entity_id
_entity_poly.type
_entity_poly.pdbx_seq_one_letter_code
_entity_poly.pdbx_strand_id
1 'polypeptide(L)'
;MEKNEVLFISILFQSKICPHIFYLSVVYFSTADYASTRIVGISAPIDFPFNREGYRYYLVEKDLTVPNRDIFELEESTYNKPIPAHIYRVVVHPVVTLSPNDRAYQLKLSEDRLSVSGFEGYSVARATHSISHGTWYFEVVFTAQPPGSHIRIGWSQAVG
;
A
#
# COMPACT_ATOMS: atom_id res chain seq x y z
N MET A 1 4.89 -21.32 21.16
CA MET A 1 4.88 -20.86 19.75
C MET A 1 4.90 -19.35 19.80
N GLU A 2 6.08 -18.78 19.59
CA GLU A 2 6.24 -17.34 19.46
C GLU A 2 5.43 -16.90 18.23
N LYS A 3 4.47 -16.00 18.41
CA LYS A 3 3.77 -15.44 17.25
C LYS A 3 4.82 -14.64 16.50
N ASN A 4 5.17 -15.08 15.29
CA ASN A 4 5.98 -14.29 14.37
C ASN A 4 5.11 -13.11 13.91
N GLU A 5 5.09 -12.06 14.73
CA GLU A 5 4.29 -10.86 14.51
C GLU A 5 4.97 -10.02 13.43
N VAL A 6 4.35 -9.97 12.26
CA VAL A 6 4.84 -9.18 11.13
C VAL A 6 4.40 -7.72 11.30
N LEU A 7 5.39 -6.83 11.45
CA LEU A 7 5.19 -5.39 11.67
C LEU A 7 5.43 -4.58 10.40
N PHE A 8 4.66 -3.51 10.24
CA PHE A 8 4.75 -2.51 9.17
C PHE A 8 4.97 -1.12 9.77
N ILE A 9 5.78 -0.28 9.14
CA ILE A 9 5.85 1.15 9.49
C ILE A 9 4.52 1.78 9.10
N SER A 10 3.90 2.51 10.02
CA SER A 10 2.58 3.11 9.84
C SER A 10 2.59 4.59 10.25
N ILE A 11 2.02 5.41 9.37
CA ILE A 11 1.85 6.85 9.61
C ILE A 11 0.35 7.14 9.60
N LEU A 12 -0.16 7.62 10.74
CA LEU A 12 -1.55 8.00 10.94
C LEU A 12 -1.66 9.54 10.96
N PHE A 13 -2.42 10.09 10.03
CA PHE A 13 -2.74 11.51 9.94
C PHE A 13 -4.07 11.80 10.60
N GLN A 14 -4.16 12.96 11.26
CA GLN A 14 -5.41 13.55 11.73
C GLN A 14 -5.40 15.04 11.41
N SER A 15 -6.46 15.52 10.76
CA SER A 15 -6.73 16.94 10.62
C SER A 15 -8.15 17.21 11.12
N LYS A 16 -8.30 18.21 12.00
CA LYS A 16 -9.62 18.66 12.46
C LYS A 16 -10.23 19.59 11.42
N ILE A 17 -11.38 19.19 10.88
CA ILE A 17 -12.40 20.17 10.50
C ILE A 17 -13.06 20.64 11.80
N CYS A 18 -13.04 21.95 12.04
CA CYS A 18 -13.80 22.57 13.12
C CYS A 18 -15.29 22.51 12.76
N PRO A 19 -16.18 21.79 13.48
CA PRO A 19 -17.57 21.72 13.11
C PRO A 19 -18.30 22.91 13.75
N HIS A 20 -18.54 23.97 12.97
CA HIS A 20 -19.75 24.75 13.16
C HIS A 20 -20.74 24.32 12.09
N ILE A 21 -21.69 23.49 12.54
CA ILE A 21 -22.99 23.10 11.96
C ILE A 21 -23.17 23.52 10.49
N PHE A 22 -23.19 22.53 9.59
CA PHE A 22 -24.18 22.45 8.52
C PHE A 22 -24.45 20.97 8.21
N TYR A 23 -25.70 20.55 8.42
CA TYR A 23 -26.26 19.34 7.81
C TYR A 23 -26.37 19.60 6.30
N LEU A 24 -25.67 18.83 5.48
CA LEU A 24 -26.16 18.44 4.16
C LEU A 24 -25.49 17.11 3.76
N SER A 25 -26.29 16.07 3.74
CA SER A 25 -25.97 14.78 3.14
C SER A 25 -25.65 14.96 1.66
N VAL A 26 -24.39 14.83 1.30
CA VAL A 26 -23.96 14.41 -0.04
C VAL A 26 -22.93 13.30 0.17
N VAL A 27 -23.41 12.05 0.13
CA VAL A 27 -22.54 10.90 -0.09
C VAL A 27 -22.04 11.04 -1.53
N TYR A 28 -20.87 11.65 -1.70
CA TYR A 28 -20.14 11.55 -2.95
C TYR A 28 -19.62 10.12 -3.07
N PHE A 29 -20.33 9.28 -3.83
CA PHE A 29 -19.70 8.15 -4.50
C PHE A 29 -18.90 8.72 -5.68
N SER A 30 -17.56 8.63 -5.67
CA SER A 30 -16.75 8.90 -6.86
C SER A 30 -15.31 8.39 -6.72
N THR A 31 -14.97 7.35 -7.49
CA THR A 31 -13.68 7.15 -8.18
C THR A 31 -12.38 7.06 -7.37
N ALA A 32 -12.23 6.08 -6.46
CA ALA A 32 -10.89 5.78 -5.91
C ALA A 32 -10.72 4.31 -5.50
N ASP A 33 -11.07 3.35 -6.35
CA ASP A 33 -10.77 1.94 -6.09
C ASP A 33 -9.29 1.59 -6.34
N TYR A 34 -8.58 2.47 -7.05
CA TYR A 34 -7.20 2.25 -7.49
C TYR A 34 -6.28 3.43 -7.16
N ALA A 35 -5.02 3.13 -6.86
CA ALA A 35 -3.91 4.05 -6.79
C ALA A 35 -3.02 3.88 -8.03
N SER A 36 -2.94 4.88 -8.90
CA SER A 36 -1.99 4.85 -10.02
C SER A 36 -0.59 5.22 -9.54
N THR A 37 0.42 4.44 -9.91
CA THR A 37 1.82 4.66 -9.50
C THR A 37 2.79 4.22 -10.57
N ARG A 38 3.84 5.00 -10.80
CA ARG A 38 4.95 4.60 -11.66
C ARG A 38 5.88 3.63 -10.94
N ILE A 39 6.29 2.59 -11.66
CA ILE A 39 7.28 1.64 -11.19
C ILE A 39 8.51 1.76 -12.09
N VAL A 40 9.68 1.84 -11.46
CA VAL A 40 10.95 1.84 -12.19
C VAL A 40 11.04 0.57 -13.04
N GLY A 41 11.24 0.73 -14.35
CA GLY A 41 11.27 -0.38 -15.31
C GLY A 41 9.96 -0.63 -16.05
N ILE A 42 8.87 0.07 -15.71
CA ILE A 42 7.57 -0.04 -16.39
C ILE A 42 7.21 1.33 -17.01
N SER A 43 6.98 1.35 -18.31
CA SER A 43 6.80 2.60 -19.09
C SER A 43 5.50 3.34 -18.75
N ALA A 44 4.45 2.60 -18.42
CA ALA A 44 3.15 3.13 -18.03
C ALA A 44 2.95 3.08 -16.51
N PRO A 45 2.22 4.05 -15.92
CA PRO A 45 1.69 3.92 -14.57
C PRO A 45 0.86 2.63 -14.43
N ILE A 46 0.98 1.99 -13.27
CA ILE A 46 0.17 0.83 -12.91
C ILE A 46 -0.91 1.28 -11.93
N ASP A 47 -2.12 0.81 -12.15
CA ASP A 47 -3.25 1.01 -11.26
C ASP A 47 -3.32 -0.12 -10.23
N PHE A 48 -3.08 0.23 -8.96
CA PHE A 48 -3.10 -0.69 -7.84
C PHE A 48 -4.45 -0.63 -7.11
N PRO A 49 -5.23 -1.72 -7.06
CA PRO A 49 -6.43 -1.74 -6.23
C PRO A 49 -6.08 -1.58 -4.74
N PHE A 50 -6.83 -0.75 -4.02
CA PHE A 50 -6.63 -0.56 -2.58
C PHE A 50 -6.98 -1.83 -1.79
N ASN A 51 -6.22 -2.11 -0.73
CA ASN A 51 -6.54 -3.19 0.20
C ASN A 51 -7.88 -2.89 0.91
N ARG A 52 -8.85 -3.80 0.80
CA ARG A 52 -10.22 -3.60 1.30
C ARG A 52 -10.88 -4.94 1.60
N GLU A 53 -11.82 -4.97 2.54
CA GLU A 53 -12.70 -6.13 2.79
C GLU A 53 -11.93 -7.43 3.11
N GLY A 54 -10.77 -7.32 3.78
CA GLY A 54 -9.92 -8.46 4.12
C GLY A 54 -9.02 -8.94 2.98
N TYR A 55 -9.14 -8.39 1.78
CA TYR A 55 -8.27 -8.70 0.64
C TYR A 55 -7.03 -7.81 0.62
N ARG A 56 -5.91 -8.43 0.22
CA ARG A 56 -4.64 -7.74 -0.03
C ARG A 56 -4.20 -7.98 -1.46
N TYR A 57 -3.83 -6.90 -2.11
CA TYR A 57 -3.38 -6.93 -3.49
C TYR A 57 -1.87 -6.81 -3.54
N TYR A 58 -1.24 -7.63 -4.37
CA TYR A 58 0.19 -7.63 -4.60
C TYR A 58 0.46 -7.54 -6.08
N LEU A 59 1.47 -6.77 -6.46
CA LEU A 59 2.01 -6.84 -7.80
C LEU A 59 2.84 -8.11 -7.92
N VAL A 60 2.63 -8.86 -8.99
CA VAL A 60 3.34 -10.11 -9.27
C VAL A 60 3.97 -10.07 -10.65
N GLU A 61 5.07 -10.78 -10.82
CA GLU A 61 5.75 -10.99 -12.09
C GLU A 61 6.03 -12.48 -12.29
N LYS A 62 6.24 -12.90 -13.55
CA LYS A 62 6.66 -14.27 -13.86
C LYS A 62 8.02 -14.54 -13.23
N ASP A 63 8.13 -15.65 -12.52
CA ASP A 63 9.40 -16.07 -11.94
C ASP A 63 10.22 -16.84 -12.99
N LEU A 64 11.32 -16.22 -13.43
CA LEU A 64 12.23 -16.79 -14.43
C LEU A 64 13.10 -17.92 -13.88
N THR A 65 13.12 -18.13 -12.56
CA THR A 65 13.95 -19.14 -11.90
C THR A 65 13.23 -20.47 -11.66
N VAL A 66 11.96 -20.56 -12.05
CA VAL A 66 11.13 -21.74 -11.84
C VAL A 66 11.65 -22.92 -12.68
N PRO A 67 11.95 -24.08 -12.07
CA PRO A 67 12.31 -25.29 -12.80
C PRO A 67 11.17 -25.73 -13.73
N ASN A 68 11.50 -26.31 -14.88
CA ASN A 68 10.53 -26.81 -15.87
C ASN A 68 9.55 -25.73 -16.39
N ARG A 69 9.97 -24.46 -16.40
CA ARG A 69 9.19 -23.31 -16.90
C ARG A 69 8.50 -23.58 -18.23
N ASP A 70 9.22 -24.16 -19.20
CA ASP A 70 8.72 -24.39 -20.56
C ASP A 70 7.43 -25.24 -20.58
N ILE A 71 7.30 -26.19 -19.64
CA ILE A 71 6.11 -27.04 -19.49
C ILE A 71 4.93 -26.22 -18.97
N PHE A 72 5.15 -25.37 -17.96
CA PHE A 72 4.08 -24.56 -17.37
C PHE A 72 3.61 -23.44 -18.29
N GLU A 73 4.48 -22.90 -19.13
CA GLU A 73 4.10 -21.88 -20.12
C GLU A 73 3.17 -22.44 -21.22
N LEU A 74 3.33 -23.72 -21.58
CA LEU A 74 2.44 -24.42 -22.52
C LEU A 74 1.02 -24.63 -21.92
N GLU A 75 0.92 -24.79 -20.60
CA GLU A 75 -0.35 -24.94 -19.89
C GLU A 75 -1.09 -23.60 -19.65
N GLU A 76 -0.39 -22.46 -19.74
CA GLU A 76 -0.87 -21.10 -19.46
C GLU A 76 -1.74 -20.50 -20.61
N SER A 77 -2.33 -21.34 -21.46
CA SER A 77 -3.05 -20.92 -22.66
C SER A 77 -4.53 -20.58 -22.46
N THR A 78 -4.97 -20.17 -21.26
CA THR A 78 -6.41 -19.90 -21.03
C THR A 78 -6.69 -18.60 -20.30
N TYR A 79 -7.26 -17.64 -21.04
CA TYR A 79 -7.91 -16.44 -20.51
C TYR A 79 -8.95 -16.82 -19.44
N ASN A 80 -9.07 -16.03 -18.36
CA ASN A 80 -9.95 -16.26 -17.19
C ASN A 80 -9.52 -17.32 -16.16
N LYS A 81 -8.29 -17.86 -16.23
CA LYS A 81 -7.76 -18.68 -15.12
C LYS A 81 -7.10 -17.80 -14.05
N PRO A 82 -7.19 -18.15 -12.75
CA PRO A 82 -6.44 -17.46 -11.71
C PRO A 82 -4.93 -17.59 -11.97
N ILE A 83 -4.18 -16.55 -11.63
CA ILE A 83 -2.72 -16.52 -11.81
C ILE A 83 -2.11 -17.68 -10.98
N PRO A 84 -1.36 -18.60 -11.60
CA PRO A 84 -0.79 -19.74 -10.87
C PRO A 84 0.33 -19.29 -9.94
N ALA A 85 0.12 -19.38 -8.63
CA ALA A 85 1.09 -18.88 -7.64
C ALA A 85 2.48 -19.55 -7.70
N HIS A 86 2.61 -20.73 -8.30
CA HIS A 86 3.87 -21.49 -8.37
C HIS A 86 4.81 -21.04 -9.50
N ILE A 87 4.33 -20.22 -10.45
CA ILE A 87 5.15 -19.67 -11.55
C ILE A 87 5.30 -18.15 -11.49
N TYR A 88 4.73 -17.52 -10.45
CA TYR A 88 4.77 -16.08 -10.24
C TYR A 88 5.38 -15.77 -8.87
N ARG A 89 6.06 -14.63 -8.79
CA ARG A 89 6.60 -14.09 -7.54
C ARG A 89 6.07 -12.68 -7.31
N VAL A 90 5.98 -12.29 -6.04
CA VAL A 90 5.64 -10.91 -5.67
C VAL A 90 6.78 -9.98 -6.07
N VAL A 91 6.44 -8.88 -6.73
CA VAL A 91 7.41 -7.83 -7.05
C VAL A 91 7.75 -7.09 -5.77
N VAL A 92 9.01 -7.22 -5.34
CA VAL A 92 9.57 -6.48 -4.21
C VAL A 92 10.41 -5.35 -4.76
N HIS A 93 10.07 -4.11 -4.42
CA HIS A 93 10.89 -2.97 -4.78
C HIS A 93 12.20 -2.98 -3.99
N PRO A 94 13.35 -2.66 -4.62
CA PRO A 94 14.65 -2.69 -3.95
C PRO A 94 14.78 -1.63 -2.84
N VAL A 95 13.88 -0.64 -2.83
CA VAL A 95 13.85 0.46 -1.87
C VAL A 95 12.55 0.41 -1.08
N VAL A 96 12.66 0.59 0.24
CA VAL A 96 11.50 0.74 1.13
C VAL A 96 10.85 2.08 0.87
N THR A 97 9.58 2.08 0.49
CA THR A 97 8.77 3.27 0.26
C THR A 97 7.42 3.12 0.95
N LEU A 98 6.57 4.13 0.86
CA LEU A 98 5.15 4.00 1.22
C LEU A 98 4.42 3.15 0.18
N SER A 99 3.51 2.30 0.66
CA SER A 99 2.75 1.39 -0.17
C SER A 99 1.66 2.14 -0.95
N PRO A 100 1.52 1.91 -2.26
CA PRO A 100 0.51 2.58 -3.08
C PRO A 100 -0.91 2.14 -2.71
N ASN A 101 -1.11 0.87 -2.38
CA ASN A 101 -2.42 0.25 -2.10
C ASN A 101 -2.72 0.00 -0.63
N ASP A 102 -1.71 0.06 0.25
CA ASP A 102 -1.87 -0.14 1.69
C ASP A 102 -1.94 1.20 2.44
N ARG A 103 -2.92 2.00 2.05
CA ARG A 103 -3.20 3.32 2.60
C ARG A 103 -4.66 3.68 2.39
N ALA A 104 -5.15 4.64 3.16
CA ALA A 104 -6.47 5.21 2.90
C ALA A 104 -6.49 5.96 1.55
N TYR A 105 -7.61 5.87 0.82
CA TYR A 105 -7.74 6.40 -0.54
C TYR A 105 -7.56 7.93 -0.60
N GLN A 106 -7.96 8.64 0.45
CA GLN A 106 -7.85 10.11 0.57
C GLN A 106 -6.42 10.62 0.80
N LEU A 107 -5.48 9.73 1.16
CA LEU A 107 -4.07 10.12 1.29
C LEU A 107 -3.45 10.34 -0.08
N LYS A 108 -2.48 11.25 -0.17
CA LYS A 108 -1.73 11.50 -1.40
C LYS A 108 -0.26 11.21 -1.16
N LEU A 109 0.32 10.37 -2.03
CA LEU A 109 1.74 10.10 -2.04
C LEU A 109 2.44 11.05 -3.02
N SER A 110 3.67 11.43 -2.70
CA SER A 110 4.60 12.00 -3.68
C SER A 110 4.97 10.98 -4.76
N GLU A 111 5.53 11.45 -5.88
CA GLU A 111 5.94 10.58 -6.99
C GLU A 111 7.00 9.55 -6.59
N ASP A 112 7.92 9.93 -5.70
CA ASP A 112 8.94 9.04 -5.12
C ASP A 112 8.40 8.09 -4.03
N ARG A 113 7.13 8.26 -3.61
CA ARG A 113 6.46 7.53 -2.53
C ARG A 113 7.16 7.61 -1.17
N LEU A 114 7.91 8.67 -0.92
CA LEU A 114 8.58 8.90 0.37
C LEU A 114 7.84 9.92 1.25
N SER A 115 6.94 10.71 0.67
CA SER A 115 6.10 11.67 1.39
C SER A 115 4.62 11.30 1.26
N VAL A 116 3.88 11.54 2.33
CA VAL A 116 2.43 11.37 2.37
C VAL A 116 1.79 12.61 2.98
N SER A 117 0.70 13.05 2.36
CA SER A 117 -0.13 14.17 2.84
C SER A 117 -1.59 13.74 2.91
N GLY A 118 -2.33 14.39 3.81
CA GLY A 118 -3.75 14.18 4.03
C GLY A 118 -4.41 15.45 4.54
N PHE A 119 -5.72 15.60 4.31
CA PHE A 119 -6.45 16.83 4.64
C PHE A 119 -7.53 16.63 5.71
N GLU A 120 -8.18 15.46 5.77
CA GLU A 120 -9.33 15.23 6.66
C GLU A 120 -9.31 13.84 7.29
N GLY A 121 -9.77 13.78 8.54
CA GLY A 121 -10.03 12.54 9.25
C GLY A 121 -8.77 11.80 9.68
N TYR A 122 -8.99 10.67 10.36
CA TYR A 122 -7.92 9.75 10.74
C TYR A 122 -7.63 8.78 9.61
N SER A 123 -6.42 8.80 9.08
CA SER A 123 -6.04 8.03 7.89
C SER A 123 -4.64 7.43 8.03
N VAL A 124 -4.46 6.16 7.68
CA VAL A 124 -3.17 5.45 7.79
C VAL A 124 -2.57 5.17 6.42
N ALA A 125 -1.25 5.28 6.31
CA ALA A 125 -0.45 4.68 5.25
C ALA A 125 0.62 3.76 5.85
N ARG A 126 0.91 2.65 5.16
CA ARG A 126 1.95 1.68 5.56
C ARG A 126 3.10 1.61 4.57
N ALA A 127 4.27 1.19 5.03
CA ALA A 127 5.42 0.92 4.17
C ALA A 127 5.20 -0.33 3.29
N THR A 128 5.96 -0.43 2.19
CA THR A 128 5.96 -1.60 1.28
C THR A 128 6.53 -2.86 1.90
N HIS A 129 7.40 -2.71 2.91
CA HIS A 129 8.11 -3.83 3.52
C HIS A 129 7.60 -4.10 4.93
N SER A 130 7.68 -5.37 5.29
CA SER A 130 7.28 -5.88 6.59
C SER A 130 8.47 -6.51 7.30
N ILE A 131 8.47 -6.44 8.62
CA ILE A 131 9.54 -6.97 9.46
C ILE A 131 8.99 -8.13 10.27
N SER A 132 9.68 -9.26 10.26
CA SER A 132 9.32 -10.44 11.06
C SER A 132 10.31 -10.71 12.19
N HIS A 133 11.60 -10.39 12.01
CA HIS A 133 12.66 -10.67 12.97
C HIS A 133 13.78 -9.63 12.87
N GLY A 134 14.63 -9.56 13.91
CA GLY A 134 15.81 -8.70 13.95
C GLY A 134 15.58 -7.34 14.61
N THR A 135 16.59 -6.47 14.55
CA THR A 135 16.55 -5.11 15.10
C THR A 135 16.56 -4.11 13.96
N TRP A 136 15.59 -3.19 13.98
CA TRP A 136 15.35 -2.26 12.88
C TRP A 136 15.18 -0.83 13.40
N TYR A 137 15.49 0.11 12.51
CA TYR A 137 15.41 1.54 12.78
C TYR A 137 14.81 2.25 11.56
N PHE A 138 14.04 3.31 11.81
CA PHE A 138 13.55 4.18 10.76
C PHE A 138 13.44 5.61 11.28
N GLU A 139 13.51 6.56 10.36
CA GLU A 139 13.37 7.98 10.62
C GLU A 139 12.14 8.52 9.90
N VAL A 140 11.56 9.57 10.46
CA VAL A 140 10.46 10.30 9.82
C VAL A 140 10.76 11.79 9.92
N VAL A 141 10.64 12.47 8.79
CA VAL A 141 10.83 13.92 8.68
C VAL A 141 9.46 14.56 8.50
N PHE A 142 9.13 15.51 9.38
CA PHE A 142 7.92 16.31 9.25
C PHE A 142 8.19 17.49 8.31
N THR A 143 7.65 17.43 7.10
CA THR A 143 7.80 18.49 6.09
C THR A 143 6.87 19.68 6.36
N ALA A 144 5.65 19.41 6.81
CA ALA A 144 4.66 20.42 7.18
C ALA A 144 3.71 19.89 8.27
N GLN A 145 3.36 20.74 9.24
CA GLN A 145 2.36 20.44 10.26
C GLN A 145 1.48 21.67 10.52
N PRO A 146 0.35 21.81 9.80
CA PRO A 146 -0.59 22.91 10.00
C PRO A 146 -1.19 22.92 11.42
N PRO A 147 -1.64 24.09 11.93
CA PRO A 147 -2.35 24.18 13.22
C PRO A 147 -3.58 23.26 13.25
N GLY A 148 -3.75 22.52 14.35
CA GLY A 148 -4.86 21.57 14.50
C GLY A 148 -4.69 20.24 13.77
N SER A 149 -3.53 20.02 13.13
CA SER A 149 -3.13 18.70 12.62
C SER A 149 -2.34 17.91 13.66
N HIS A 150 -2.55 16.60 13.67
CA HIS A 150 -1.82 15.65 14.50
C HIS A 150 -1.34 14.49 13.63
N ILE A 151 -0.13 14.02 13.91
CA ILE A 151 0.47 12.88 13.22
C ILE A 151 0.87 11.87 14.29
N ARG A 152 0.56 10.59 14.08
CA ARG A 152 1.06 9.48 14.89
C ARG A 152 1.91 8.57 14.01
N ILE A 153 3.04 8.15 14.54
CA ILE A 153 4.01 7.31 13.85
C ILE A 153 4.25 6.09 14.71
N GLY A 154 4.36 4.94 14.09
CA GLY A 154 4.75 3.74 14.81
C GLY A 154 4.75 2.51 13.92
N TRP A 155 4.76 1.37 14.58
CA TRP A 155 4.60 0.07 13.96
C TRP A 155 3.15 -0.38 14.09
N SER A 156 2.62 -1.03 13.06
CA SER A 156 1.35 -1.75 13.17
C SER A 156 1.46 -3.13 12.59
N GLN A 157 0.69 -4.05 13.15
CA GLN A 157 0.50 -5.37 12.56
C GLN A 157 -0.51 -5.30 11.42
N ALA A 158 -0.41 -6.29 10.56
CA ALA A 158 -1.46 -6.63 9.65
C ALA A 158 -2.67 -7.14 10.45
N VAL A 159 -3.82 -6.47 10.35
CA VAL A 159 -5.07 -7.02 10.90
C VAL A 159 -5.46 -8.23 10.05
N GLY A 160 -5.66 -9.37 10.71
CA GLY A 160 -6.13 -10.63 10.15
C GLY A 160 -7.45 -11.03 10.79
#